data_AF-A0A524A8S9-F1
#
_entry.id   AF-A0A524A8S9-F1
#
_cell.length_a   1.000
_cell.length_b   1.000
_cell.length_c   1.000
_cell.angle_alpha   90.00
_cell.angle_beta   90.00
_cell.angle_gamma   90.00
#
_symmetry.space_group_name_H-M   'P 1'
#
loop_
_entity.id
_entity.type
_entity.pdbx_description
1 polymer ?
#
loop_
_entity_poly.entity_id
_entity_poly.type
_entity_poly.pdbx_seq_one_letter_code
_entity_poly.pdbx_strand_id
1 'polypeptide(L)'
;MELKSKLIELIERAFKEEQTLFDNLSEDERSVAGEPDRWSPKDVIAHLAGWKARLAENLAAAAGGGTPVRYDDFEAVNAREFEEKRDWSWSKVLEKAAEACQRLVEQVEARSEGELRGTETLPWQGDRPLWRLIVGSGYIHPLAMHLSSIYIERGEKRYATELQEEAANLLWELDEGGNWQGLVRYNLACHHALVGETERAIEELGEALELNPGLTEWSKEDSDFASIREEPGYLALYAE
;
A
#
# COMPACT_ATOMS: atom_id res chain seq x y z
N MET A 1 3.94 -20.31 -9.10
CA MET A 1 2.90 -19.50 -9.77
C MET A 1 3.60 -18.38 -10.53
N GLU A 2 3.20 -18.11 -11.77
CA GLU A 2 3.73 -17.01 -12.58
C GLU A 2 3.49 -15.65 -11.89
N LEU A 3 4.36 -14.66 -12.11
CA LEU A 3 4.29 -13.36 -11.43
C LEU A 3 2.96 -12.68 -11.71
N LYS A 4 2.49 -12.71 -12.97
CA LYS A 4 1.19 -12.14 -13.35
C LYS A 4 0.05 -12.62 -12.45
N SER A 5 -0.09 -13.92 -12.25
CA SER A 5 -1.16 -14.48 -11.42
C SER A 5 -1.03 -14.03 -9.95
N LYS A 6 0.19 -13.95 -9.42
CA LYS A 6 0.43 -13.41 -8.07
C LYS A 6 -0.02 -11.95 -7.97
N LEU A 7 0.30 -11.12 -8.96
CA LEU A 7 -0.08 -9.71 -8.96
C LEU A 7 -1.61 -9.53 -8.98
N ILE A 8 -2.31 -10.30 -9.81
CA ILE A 8 -3.78 -10.27 -9.88
C ILE A 8 -4.37 -10.69 -8.53
N GLU A 9 -3.91 -11.80 -7.96
CA GLU A 9 -4.38 -12.27 -6.65
C GLU A 9 -4.20 -11.19 -5.57
N LEU A 10 -3.06 -10.50 -5.54
CA LEU A 10 -2.82 -9.41 -4.59
C LEU A 10 -3.82 -8.26 -4.78
N ILE A 11 -4.02 -7.77 -6.01
CA ILE A 11 -4.97 -6.69 -6.29
C ILE A 11 -6.39 -7.07 -5.83
N GLU A 12 -6.83 -8.28 -6.17
CA GLU A 12 -8.15 -8.80 -5.80
C GLU A 12 -8.31 -8.97 -4.30
N ARG A 13 -7.27 -9.43 -3.59
CA ARG A 13 -7.26 -9.54 -2.13
C ARG A 13 -7.38 -8.18 -1.45
N ALA A 14 -6.65 -7.17 -1.89
CA ALA A 14 -6.79 -5.82 -1.34
C ALA A 14 -8.19 -5.25 -1.59
N PHE A 15 -8.75 -5.44 -2.79
CA PHE A 15 -10.12 -5.01 -3.07
C PHE A 15 -11.18 -5.79 -2.28
N LYS A 16 -10.95 -7.08 -2.01
CA LYS A 16 -11.79 -7.86 -1.10
C LYS A 16 -11.71 -7.30 0.31
N GLU A 17 -10.54 -6.88 0.78
CA GLU A 17 -10.39 -6.29 2.10
C GLU A 17 -11.08 -4.93 2.22
N GLU A 18 -11.10 -4.12 1.15
CA GLU A 18 -11.91 -2.89 1.10
C GLU A 18 -13.41 -3.17 1.28
N GLN A 19 -13.91 -4.28 0.71
CA GLN A 19 -15.30 -4.73 0.92
C GLN A 19 -15.52 -5.27 2.34
N THR A 20 -14.59 -6.08 2.85
CA THR A 20 -14.62 -6.58 4.24
C THR A 20 -14.70 -5.43 5.23
N LEU A 21 -13.90 -4.37 5.03
CA LEU A 21 -13.98 -3.17 5.87
C LEU A 21 -15.39 -2.60 5.81
N PHE A 22 -15.91 -2.30 4.60
CA PHE A 22 -17.25 -1.73 4.45
C PHE A 22 -18.33 -2.57 5.15
N ASP A 23 -18.32 -3.89 4.96
CA ASP A 23 -19.29 -4.82 5.53
C ASP A 23 -19.27 -4.84 7.06
N ASN A 24 -18.12 -4.59 7.68
CA ASN A 24 -17.95 -4.56 9.14
C ASN A 24 -18.13 -3.17 9.77
N LEU A 25 -18.19 -2.08 8.98
CA LEU A 25 -18.53 -0.76 9.52
C LEU A 25 -19.99 -0.71 9.98
N SER A 26 -20.21 -0.16 11.17
CA SER A 26 -21.52 0.20 11.69
C SER A 26 -22.18 1.33 10.88
N GLU A 27 -23.49 1.54 11.05
CA GLU A 27 -24.20 2.66 10.41
C GLU A 27 -23.62 4.01 10.82
N ASP A 28 -23.24 4.16 12.09
CA ASP A 28 -22.61 5.37 12.62
C ASP A 28 -21.26 5.62 11.92
N GLU A 29 -20.38 4.62 11.85
CA GLU A 29 -19.08 4.73 11.17
C GLU A 29 -19.25 5.02 9.67
N ARG A 30 -20.25 4.44 9.01
CA ARG A 30 -20.56 4.72 7.59
C ARG A 30 -21.09 6.13 7.37
N SER A 31 -21.65 6.77 8.40
CA SER A 31 -22.21 8.12 8.33
C SER A 31 -21.20 9.23 8.64
N VAL A 32 -20.03 8.87 9.20
CA VAL A 32 -18.96 9.83 9.50
C VAL A 32 -18.51 10.53 8.23
N ALA A 33 -18.57 11.86 8.24
CA ALA A 33 -17.95 12.69 7.21
C ALA A 33 -16.48 12.90 7.58
N GLY A 34 -15.57 12.66 6.63
CA GLY A 34 -14.16 12.98 6.82
C GLY A 34 -13.89 14.48 6.73
N GLU A 35 -12.69 14.83 7.16
CA GLU A 35 -12.07 16.16 7.06
C GLU A 35 -10.77 16.05 6.24
N PRO A 36 -10.26 17.14 5.62
CA PRO A 36 -9.08 17.07 4.76
C PRO A 36 -7.83 16.43 5.39
N ASP A 37 -7.67 16.59 6.71
CA ASP A 37 -6.59 16.04 7.54
C ASP A 37 -6.99 14.75 8.29
N ARG A 38 -8.26 14.34 8.20
CA ARG A 38 -8.77 13.12 8.83
C ARG A 38 -9.88 12.48 8.00
N TRP A 39 -9.49 11.65 7.06
CA TRP A 39 -10.41 10.96 6.14
C TRP A 39 -11.30 9.94 6.86
N SER A 40 -12.56 9.86 6.44
CA SER A 40 -13.43 8.74 6.84
C SER A 40 -13.05 7.47 6.09
N PRO A 41 -13.50 6.27 6.53
CA PRO A 41 -13.33 5.03 5.76
C PRO A 41 -13.83 5.13 4.31
N LYS A 42 -14.90 5.91 4.08
CA LYS A 42 -15.43 6.17 2.74
C LYS A 42 -14.44 6.93 1.87
N ASP A 43 -13.85 7.98 2.44
CA ASP A 43 -12.90 8.84 1.73
C ASP A 43 -11.61 8.08 1.42
N VAL A 44 -11.16 7.21 2.34
CA VAL A 44 -10.03 6.29 2.12
C VAL A 44 -10.29 5.35 0.95
N ILE A 45 -11.43 4.64 0.90
CA ILE A 45 -11.73 3.74 -0.24
C ILE A 45 -11.84 4.53 -1.55
N ALA A 46 -12.44 5.72 -1.52
CA ALA A 46 -12.54 6.59 -2.70
C ALA A 46 -11.16 7.08 -3.20
N HIS A 47 -10.23 7.33 -2.28
CA HIS A 47 -8.84 7.66 -2.56
C HIS A 47 -8.09 6.47 -3.16
N LEU A 48 -8.20 5.27 -2.56
CA LEU A 48 -7.58 4.04 -3.07
C LEU A 48 -8.05 3.73 -4.50
N ALA A 49 -9.36 3.83 -4.75
CA ALA A 49 -9.93 3.70 -6.09
C ALA A 49 -9.32 4.70 -7.08
N GLY A 50 -9.11 5.95 -6.64
CA GLY A 50 -8.49 7.00 -7.46
C GLY A 50 -7.06 6.69 -7.89
N TRP A 51 -6.23 6.17 -7.00
CA TRP A 51 -4.85 5.81 -7.32
C TRP A 51 -4.74 4.55 -8.19
N LYS A 52 -5.59 3.53 -7.95
CA LYS A 52 -5.68 2.35 -8.83
C LYS A 52 -6.12 2.73 -10.25
N ALA A 53 -7.13 3.60 -10.37
CA ALA A 53 -7.61 4.08 -11.66
C ALA A 53 -6.53 4.85 -12.43
N ARG A 54 -5.80 5.75 -11.77
CA ARG A 54 -4.67 6.49 -12.38
C ARG A 54 -3.57 5.57 -12.87
N LEU A 55 -3.19 4.57 -12.08
CA LEU A 55 -2.20 3.60 -12.51
C LEU A 55 -2.69 2.83 -13.73
N ALA A 56 -3.93 2.33 -13.71
CA ALA A 56 -4.51 1.63 -14.85
C ALA A 56 -4.57 2.52 -16.12
N GLU A 57 -4.89 3.81 -15.97
CA GLU A 57 -4.90 4.79 -17.07
C GLU A 57 -3.51 5.04 -17.65
N ASN A 58 -2.51 5.21 -16.80
CA ASN A 58 -1.11 5.38 -17.22
C ASN A 58 -0.59 4.14 -17.95
N LEU A 59 -0.98 2.96 -17.46
CA LEU A 59 -0.65 1.68 -18.08
C LEU A 59 -1.33 1.51 -19.45
N ALA A 60 -2.60 1.91 -19.57
CA ALA A 60 -3.30 1.89 -20.85
C ALA A 60 -2.71 2.90 -21.85
N ALA A 61 -2.37 4.10 -21.38
CA ALA A 61 -1.74 5.14 -22.19
C ALA A 61 -0.38 4.67 -22.74
N ALA A 62 0.47 4.08 -21.91
CA ALA A 62 1.76 3.54 -22.32
C ALA A 62 1.61 2.46 -23.41
N ALA A 63 0.65 1.53 -23.24
CA ALA A 63 0.39 0.48 -24.22
C ALA A 63 -0.16 1.02 -25.56
N GLY A 64 -0.94 2.11 -25.52
CA GLY A 64 -1.51 2.76 -26.70
C GLY A 64 -0.59 3.76 -27.40
N GLY A 65 0.67 3.92 -26.94
CA GLY A 65 1.59 4.95 -27.45
C GLY A 65 1.24 6.39 -27.06
N GLY A 66 0.33 6.55 -26.11
CA GLY A 66 0.02 7.84 -25.48
C GLY A 66 1.07 8.24 -24.45
N THR A 67 0.88 9.40 -23.81
CA THR A 67 1.79 9.92 -22.78
C THR A 67 1.19 9.69 -21.39
N PRO A 68 1.79 8.80 -20.56
CA PRO A 68 1.40 8.66 -19.16
C PRO A 68 1.61 9.96 -18.39
N VAL A 69 0.72 10.25 -17.43
CA VAL A 69 0.77 11.44 -16.60
C VAL A 69 1.35 11.10 -15.23
N ARG A 70 2.46 11.76 -14.88
CA ARG A 70 3.05 11.70 -13.55
C ARG A 70 2.42 12.75 -12.64
N TYR A 71 2.07 12.35 -11.42
CA TYR A 71 1.52 13.22 -10.39
C TYR A 71 2.57 13.40 -9.29
N ASP A 72 3.37 14.47 -9.37
CA ASP A 72 4.45 14.72 -8.40
C ASP A 72 3.95 15.28 -7.07
N ASP A 73 2.93 16.15 -7.12
CA ASP A 73 2.27 16.71 -5.94
C ASP A 73 1.06 15.84 -5.55
N PHE A 74 1.34 14.73 -4.88
CA PHE A 74 0.31 13.79 -4.43
C PHE A 74 -0.62 14.42 -3.38
N GLU A 75 -0.13 15.35 -2.55
CA GLU A 75 -0.95 16.04 -1.54
C GLU A 75 -2.01 16.91 -2.20
N ALA A 76 -1.63 17.73 -3.20
CA ALA A 76 -2.60 18.55 -3.94
C ALA A 76 -3.61 17.70 -4.71
N VAL A 77 -3.18 16.56 -5.27
CA VAL A 77 -4.09 15.61 -5.93
C VAL A 77 -5.07 15.03 -4.91
N ASN A 78 -4.58 14.55 -3.78
CA ASN A 78 -5.40 13.95 -2.72
C ASN A 78 -6.42 14.95 -2.16
N ALA A 79 -6.01 16.19 -1.89
CA ALA A 79 -6.89 17.24 -1.41
C ALA A 79 -8.00 17.57 -2.42
N ARG A 80 -7.65 17.68 -3.71
CA ARG A 80 -8.65 17.89 -4.77
C ARG A 80 -9.62 16.71 -4.88
N GLU A 81 -9.10 15.48 -4.85
CA GLU A 81 -9.94 14.29 -4.92
C GLU A 81 -10.88 14.17 -3.72
N PHE A 82 -10.41 14.49 -2.52
CA PHE A 82 -11.23 14.52 -1.33
C PHE A 82 -12.43 15.46 -1.52
N GLU A 83 -12.20 16.70 -1.95
CA GLU A 83 -13.30 17.66 -2.18
C GLU A 83 -14.25 17.21 -3.31
N GLU A 84 -13.72 16.67 -4.42
CA GLU A 84 -14.53 16.17 -5.55
C GLU A 84 -15.41 14.96 -5.18
N LYS A 85 -14.96 14.15 -4.21
CA LYS A 85 -15.58 12.87 -3.83
C LYS A 85 -16.32 12.93 -2.50
N ARG A 86 -16.20 14.01 -1.74
CA ARG A 86 -16.78 14.21 -0.41
C ARG A 86 -18.26 13.80 -0.32
N ASP A 87 -19.04 14.26 -1.30
CA ASP A 87 -20.49 14.05 -1.36
C ASP A 87 -20.89 12.73 -2.06
N TRP A 88 -19.93 11.87 -2.43
CA TRP A 88 -20.27 10.58 -3.01
C TRP A 88 -20.96 9.69 -1.97
N SER A 89 -22.01 9.00 -2.41
CA SER A 89 -22.62 7.91 -1.65
C SER A 89 -21.68 6.71 -1.59
N TRP A 90 -21.82 5.87 -0.55
CA TRP A 90 -21.14 4.58 -0.45
C TRP A 90 -21.30 3.71 -1.71
N SER A 91 -22.50 3.63 -2.27
CA SER A 91 -22.76 2.86 -3.50
C SER A 91 -21.85 3.31 -4.66
N LYS A 92 -21.67 4.63 -4.83
CA LYS A 92 -20.81 5.19 -5.86
C LYS A 92 -19.33 4.92 -5.58
N VAL A 93 -18.90 5.04 -4.32
CA VAL A 93 -17.52 4.76 -3.93
C VAL A 93 -17.17 3.29 -4.19
N LEU A 94 -18.02 2.36 -3.79
CA LEU A 94 -17.83 0.93 -4.02
C LEU A 94 -17.86 0.55 -5.50
N GLU A 95 -18.77 1.17 -6.29
CA GLU A 95 -18.79 1.03 -7.75
C GLU A 95 -17.44 1.45 -8.36
N LYS A 96 -16.91 2.62 -7.97
CA LYS A 96 -15.63 3.11 -8.49
C LYS A 96 -14.42 2.32 -8.00
N ALA A 97 -14.47 1.78 -6.78
CA ALA A 97 -13.45 0.85 -6.31
C ALA A 97 -13.43 -0.45 -7.13
N ALA A 98 -14.61 -1.01 -7.43
CA ALA A 98 -14.74 -2.20 -8.27
C ALA A 98 -14.24 -1.97 -9.70
N GLU A 99 -14.65 -0.86 -10.34
CA GLU A 99 -14.17 -0.48 -11.67
C GLU A 99 -12.64 -0.28 -11.69
N ALA A 100 -12.08 0.39 -10.69
CA ALA A 100 -10.64 0.62 -10.61
C ALA A 100 -9.85 -0.67 -10.40
N CYS A 101 -10.36 -1.58 -9.56
CA CYS A 101 -9.79 -2.92 -9.38
C CYS A 101 -9.78 -3.70 -10.70
N GLN A 102 -10.94 -3.79 -11.36
CA GLN A 102 -11.08 -4.50 -12.63
C GLN A 102 -10.13 -3.94 -13.69
N ARG A 103 -10.09 -2.62 -13.88
CA ARG A 103 -9.21 -1.97 -14.85
C ARG A 103 -7.74 -2.24 -14.57
N LEU A 104 -7.32 -2.26 -13.31
CA LEU A 104 -5.94 -2.58 -12.96
C LEU A 104 -5.61 -4.05 -13.25
N VAL A 105 -6.51 -4.98 -12.92
CA VAL A 105 -6.37 -6.41 -13.27
C VAL A 105 -6.24 -6.59 -14.78
N GLU A 106 -7.11 -5.98 -15.58
CA GLU A 106 -7.06 -6.03 -17.05
C GLU A 106 -5.71 -5.53 -17.60
N GLN A 107 -5.13 -4.48 -16.98
CA GLN A 107 -3.81 -3.99 -17.35
C GLN A 107 -2.69 -4.98 -16.99
N VAL A 108 -2.80 -5.72 -15.89
CA VAL A 108 -1.84 -6.78 -15.54
C VAL A 108 -1.98 -7.97 -16.49
N GLU A 109 -3.20 -8.37 -16.81
CA GLU A 109 -3.51 -9.48 -17.73
C GLU A 109 -2.95 -9.24 -19.13
N ALA A 110 -3.10 -8.02 -19.65
CA ALA A 110 -2.68 -7.64 -20.99
C ALA A 110 -1.15 -7.62 -21.19
N ARG A 111 -0.36 -7.65 -20.12
CA ARG A 111 1.11 -7.53 -20.17
C ARG A 111 1.81 -8.88 -20.18
N SER A 112 2.95 -8.96 -20.83
CA SER A 112 3.84 -10.12 -20.72
C SER A 112 4.60 -10.14 -19.38
N GLU A 113 5.08 -11.32 -18.98
CA GLU A 113 6.00 -11.47 -17.83
C GLU A 113 7.25 -10.58 -17.95
N GLY A 114 7.78 -10.43 -19.17
CA GLY A 114 8.92 -9.57 -19.46
C GLY A 114 8.62 -8.10 -19.20
N GLU A 115 7.45 -7.60 -19.60
CA GLU A 115 7.04 -6.22 -19.32
C GLU A 115 6.83 -5.99 -17.83
N LEU A 116 6.22 -6.93 -17.11
CA LEU A 116 6.02 -6.83 -15.66
C LEU A 116 7.36 -6.77 -14.90
N ARG A 117 8.39 -7.46 -15.39
CA ARG A 117 9.75 -7.45 -14.83
C ARG A 117 10.63 -6.32 -15.39
N GLY A 118 10.18 -5.63 -16.43
CA GLY A 118 10.91 -4.55 -17.09
C GLY A 118 10.79 -3.22 -16.38
N THR A 119 11.69 -2.29 -16.72
CA THR A 119 11.81 -0.95 -16.12
C THR A 119 11.37 0.18 -17.07
N GLU A 120 10.87 -0.15 -18.27
CA GLU A 120 10.71 0.79 -19.38
C GLU A 120 9.26 1.18 -19.71
N THR A 121 8.26 0.64 -18.98
CA THR A 121 6.85 0.88 -19.31
C THR A 121 6.40 2.30 -18.96
N LEU A 122 6.79 2.82 -17.80
CA LEU A 122 6.46 4.16 -17.33
C LEU A 122 7.76 4.98 -17.13
N PRO A 123 7.81 6.25 -17.57
CA PRO A 123 9.04 7.06 -17.52
C PRO A 123 9.64 7.28 -16.12
N TRP A 124 8.85 7.12 -15.07
CA TRP A 124 9.24 7.35 -13.67
C TRP A 124 9.55 6.07 -12.88
N GLN A 125 9.60 4.90 -13.55
CA GLN A 125 9.95 3.65 -12.89
C GLN A 125 11.36 3.68 -12.28
N GLY A 126 12.30 4.38 -12.94
CA GLY A 126 13.71 4.27 -12.61
C GLY A 126 14.17 2.82 -12.77
N ASP A 127 14.96 2.33 -11.82
CA ASP A 127 15.45 0.94 -11.85
C ASP A 127 14.46 -0.08 -11.26
N ARG A 128 13.23 0.35 -10.93
CA ARG A 128 12.23 -0.53 -10.33
C ARG A 128 11.43 -1.23 -11.42
N PRO A 129 11.29 -2.57 -11.34
CA PRO A 129 10.46 -3.31 -12.28
C PRO A 129 9.00 -2.88 -12.12
N LEU A 130 8.24 -2.94 -13.22
CA LEU A 130 6.87 -2.45 -13.27
C LEU A 130 5.98 -3.07 -12.18
N TRP A 131 6.17 -4.36 -11.89
CA TRP A 131 5.40 -5.06 -10.86
C TRP A 131 5.49 -4.39 -9.49
N ARG A 132 6.59 -3.71 -9.14
CA ARG A 132 6.70 -2.98 -7.86
C ARG A 132 5.74 -1.79 -7.79
N LEU A 133 5.49 -1.11 -8.90
CA LEU A 133 4.52 -0.01 -8.93
C LEU A 133 3.08 -0.53 -8.82
N ILE A 134 2.81 -1.66 -9.48
CA ILE A 134 1.51 -2.36 -9.42
C ILE A 134 1.20 -2.82 -8.00
N VAL A 135 2.13 -3.53 -7.35
CA VAL A 135 1.97 -3.98 -5.96
C VAL A 135 1.90 -2.81 -5.00
N GLY A 136 2.71 -1.78 -5.22
CA GLY A 136 2.69 -0.55 -4.43
C GLY A 136 1.29 0.06 -4.38
N SER A 137 0.67 0.33 -5.53
CA SER A 137 -0.66 0.96 -5.58
C SER A 137 -1.83 -0.02 -5.35
N GLY A 138 -1.64 -1.29 -5.74
CA GLY A 138 -2.69 -2.30 -5.75
C GLY A 138 -2.82 -3.09 -4.46
N TYR A 139 -1.78 -3.16 -3.62
CA TYR A 139 -1.74 -4.01 -2.44
C TYR A 139 -1.12 -3.34 -1.21
N ILE A 140 0.14 -2.89 -1.28
CA ILE A 140 0.86 -2.33 -0.12
C ILE A 140 0.19 -1.04 0.35
N HIS A 141 -0.07 -0.09 -0.54
CA HIS A 141 -0.70 1.19 -0.18
C HIS A 141 -2.10 1.00 0.42
N PRO A 142 -3.03 0.23 -0.19
CA PRO A 142 -4.30 -0.13 0.44
C PRO A 142 -4.13 -0.75 1.84
N LEU A 143 -3.38 -1.84 1.97
CA LEU A 143 -3.36 -2.63 3.20
C LEU A 143 -2.51 -1.99 4.29
N ALA A 144 -1.23 -1.75 4.01
CA ALA A 144 -0.24 -1.32 5.01
C ALA A 144 -0.49 0.10 5.51
N MET A 145 -0.79 1.04 4.61
CA MET A 145 -0.87 2.45 4.98
C MET A 145 -2.27 2.89 5.40
N HIS A 146 -3.31 2.30 4.81
CA HIS A 146 -4.69 2.78 4.97
C HIS A 146 -5.59 1.84 5.78
N LEU A 147 -5.84 0.62 5.30
CA LEU A 147 -6.79 -0.27 5.97
C LEU A 147 -6.28 -0.71 7.35
N SER A 148 -4.98 -1.02 7.48
CA SER A 148 -4.36 -1.33 8.78
C SER A 148 -4.58 -0.20 9.80
N SER A 149 -4.35 1.05 9.41
CA SER A 149 -4.54 2.24 10.25
C SER A 149 -5.99 2.36 10.74
N ILE A 150 -6.97 2.15 9.86
CA ILE A 150 -8.40 2.15 10.22
C ILE A 150 -8.70 1.05 11.25
N TYR A 151 -8.18 -0.16 11.04
CA TYR A 151 -8.37 -1.27 11.98
C TYR A 151 -7.73 -0.98 13.35
N ILE A 152 -6.53 -0.40 13.37
CA ILE A 152 -5.85 0.02 14.60
C ILE A 152 -6.69 1.07 15.35
N GLU A 153 -7.20 2.10 14.65
CA GLU A 153 -8.04 3.15 15.22
C GLU A 153 -9.36 2.60 15.80
N ARG A 154 -9.92 1.56 15.17
CA ARG A 154 -11.11 0.83 15.65
C ARG A 154 -10.80 -0.13 16.80
N GLY A 155 -9.54 -0.22 17.24
CA GLY A 155 -9.10 -1.11 18.31
C GLY A 155 -8.90 -2.57 17.88
N GLU A 156 -8.99 -2.85 16.57
CA GLU A 156 -8.88 -4.17 15.96
C GLU A 156 -7.42 -4.54 15.66
N LYS A 157 -6.49 -4.16 16.56
CA LYS A 157 -5.03 -4.31 16.37
C LYS A 157 -4.60 -5.72 15.99
N ARG A 158 -5.17 -6.76 16.60
CA ARG A 158 -4.87 -8.16 16.29
C ARG A 158 -5.19 -8.50 14.83
N TYR A 159 -6.35 -8.05 14.34
CA TYR A 159 -6.76 -8.27 12.96
C TYR A 159 -5.83 -7.52 11.99
N ALA A 160 -5.48 -6.28 12.32
CA ALA A 160 -4.52 -5.49 11.56
C ALA A 160 -3.15 -6.21 11.46
N THR A 161 -2.65 -6.78 12.56
CA THR A 161 -1.40 -7.57 12.57
C THR A 161 -1.50 -8.84 11.74
N GLU A 162 -2.57 -9.63 11.89
CA GLU A 162 -2.78 -10.84 11.08
C GLU A 162 -2.82 -10.50 9.58
N LEU A 163 -3.48 -9.39 9.21
CA LEU A 163 -3.55 -8.90 7.84
C LEU A 163 -2.17 -8.49 7.30
N GLN A 164 -1.35 -7.76 8.08
CA GLN A 164 0.00 -7.37 7.66
C GLN A 164 0.96 -8.56 7.56
N GLU A 165 0.88 -9.51 8.48
CA GLU A 165 1.69 -10.73 8.44
C GLU A 165 1.33 -11.61 7.23
N GLU A 166 0.03 -11.78 6.93
CA GLU A 166 -0.39 -12.47 5.70
C GLU A 166 0.08 -11.73 4.44
N ALA A 167 -0.03 -10.39 4.44
CA ALA A 167 0.45 -9.58 3.34
C ALA A 167 1.96 -9.72 3.12
N ALA A 168 2.76 -9.68 4.18
CA ALA A 168 4.21 -9.87 4.11
C ALA A 168 4.57 -11.23 3.52
N ASN A 169 3.91 -12.30 3.96
CA ASN A 169 4.13 -13.66 3.44
C ASN A 169 3.93 -13.74 1.92
N LEU A 170 2.84 -13.17 1.40
CA LEU A 170 2.57 -13.17 -0.03
C LEU A 170 3.56 -12.29 -0.82
N LEU A 171 3.96 -11.16 -0.23
CA LEU A 171 4.91 -10.24 -0.85
C LEU A 171 6.31 -10.85 -0.95
N TRP A 172 6.77 -11.60 0.06
CA TRP A 172 8.06 -12.28 0.02
C TRP A 172 8.18 -13.26 -1.15
N GLU A 173 7.08 -13.85 -1.60
CA GLU A 173 7.13 -14.77 -2.73
C GLU A 173 7.26 -14.11 -4.11
N LEU A 174 7.24 -12.77 -4.19
CA LEU A 174 7.36 -12.05 -5.46
C LEU A 174 8.80 -11.95 -5.95
N ASP A 175 9.76 -11.83 -5.03
CA ASP A 175 11.17 -11.60 -5.33
C ASP A 175 12.06 -11.98 -4.14
N GLU A 176 13.03 -12.87 -4.32
CA GLU A 176 13.95 -13.32 -3.25
C GLU A 176 15.09 -12.33 -2.97
N GLY A 177 15.21 -11.24 -3.73
CA GLY A 177 16.27 -10.27 -3.61
C GLY A 177 16.21 -9.47 -2.31
N GLY A 178 17.37 -9.30 -1.66
CA GLY A 178 17.49 -8.65 -0.35
C GLY A 178 16.81 -7.27 -0.28
N ASN A 179 16.95 -6.44 -1.31
CA ASN A 179 16.28 -5.13 -1.37
C ASN A 179 14.74 -5.22 -1.27
N TRP A 180 14.13 -6.26 -1.84
CA TRP A 180 12.68 -6.47 -1.72
C TRP A 180 12.32 -7.06 -0.37
N GLN A 181 13.01 -8.13 0.03
CA GLN A 181 12.77 -8.81 1.30
C GLN A 181 12.89 -7.84 2.49
N GLY A 182 13.94 -7.01 2.49
CA GLY A 182 14.15 -5.97 3.49
C GLY A 182 13.06 -4.90 3.47
N LEU A 183 12.55 -4.49 2.31
CA LEU A 183 11.43 -3.54 2.24
C LEU A 183 10.13 -4.12 2.85
N VAL A 184 9.85 -5.39 2.58
CA VAL A 184 8.65 -6.07 3.13
C VAL A 184 8.77 -6.19 4.65
N ARG A 185 9.93 -6.60 5.16
CA ARG A 185 10.20 -6.65 6.61
C ARG A 185 10.14 -5.29 7.28
N TYR A 186 10.68 -4.26 6.62
CA TYR A 186 10.62 -2.88 7.10
C TYR A 186 9.18 -2.42 7.34
N ASN A 187 8.28 -2.64 6.36
CA ASN A 187 6.87 -2.28 6.52
C ASN A 187 6.18 -3.08 7.65
N LEU A 188 6.57 -4.36 7.84
CA LEU A 188 6.07 -5.18 8.95
C LEU A 188 6.59 -4.66 10.30
N ALA A 189 7.85 -4.21 10.37
CA ALA A 189 8.41 -3.56 11.54
C ALA A 189 7.66 -2.26 11.88
N CYS A 190 7.36 -1.42 10.88
CA CYS A 190 6.52 -0.22 11.05
C CYS A 190 5.18 -0.59 11.68
N HIS A 191 4.50 -1.61 11.14
CA HIS A 191 3.23 -2.08 11.70
C HIS A 191 3.36 -2.52 13.16
N HIS A 192 4.35 -3.36 13.49
CA HIS A 192 4.59 -3.79 14.86
C HIS A 192 4.83 -2.61 15.82
N ALA A 193 5.56 -1.58 15.38
CA ALA A 193 5.78 -0.37 16.16
C ALA A 193 4.47 0.41 16.40
N LEU A 194 3.61 0.52 15.39
CA LEU A 194 2.31 1.19 15.46
C LEU A 194 1.32 0.48 16.40
N VAL A 195 1.33 -0.86 16.44
CA VAL A 195 0.46 -1.61 17.36
C VAL A 195 1.01 -1.71 18.79
N GLY A 196 2.30 -1.43 18.98
CA GLY A 196 2.99 -1.44 20.27
C GLY A 196 3.73 -2.75 20.58
N GLU A 197 4.05 -3.54 19.57
CA GLU A 197 4.83 -4.78 19.67
C GLU A 197 6.33 -4.47 19.53
N THR A 198 6.87 -3.76 20.52
CA THR A 198 8.22 -3.18 20.54
C THR A 198 9.33 -4.15 20.16
N GLU A 199 9.42 -5.31 20.81
CA GLU A 199 10.50 -6.27 20.57
C GLU A 199 10.45 -6.84 19.14
N ARG A 200 9.24 -7.14 18.65
CA ARG A 200 9.04 -7.64 17.28
C ARG A 200 9.38 -6.58 16.24
N ALA A 201 9.01 -5.33 16.50
CA ALA A 201 9.34 -4.21 15.62
C ALA A 201 10.86 -4.04 15.47
N ILE A 202 11.60 -4.13 16.58
CA ILE A 202 13.07 -4.02 16.58
C ILE A 202 13.72 -5.21 15.85
N GLU A 203 13.23 -6.44 16.09
CA GLU A 203 13.74 -7.64 15.41
C GLU A 203 13.54 -7.56 13.89
N GLU A 204 12.32 -7.27 13.44
CA GLU A 204 12.01 -7.13 12.00
C GLU A 204 12.78 -5.96 11.36
N LEU A 205 12.94 -4.84 12.07
CA LEU A 205 13.73 -3.71 11.58
C LEU A 205 15.20 -4.09 11.43
N GLY A 206 15.79 -4.79 12.40
CA GLY A 206 17.16 -5.27 12.31
C GLY A 206 17.40 -6.13 11.07
N GLU A 207 16.56 -7.16 10.86
CA GLU A 207 16.63 -8.00 9.67
C GLU A 207 16.40 -7.21 8.37
N ALA A 208 15.47 -6.24 8.39
CA ALA A 208 15.20 -5.38 7.24
C ALA A 208 16.43 -4.56 6.83
N LEU A 209 17.15 -3.99 7.80
CA LEU A 209 18.35 -3.16 7.55
C LEU A 209 19.54 -4.00 7.08
N GLU A 210 19.68 -5.25 7.54
CA GLU A 210 20.69 -6.18 7.02
C GLU A 210 20.43 -6.54 5.55
N LEU A 211 19.16 -6.80 5.19
CA LEU A 211 18.76 -7.18 3.83
C LEU A 211 18.75 -6.00 2.86
N ASN A 212 18.40 -4.81 3.35
CA ASN A 212 18.34 -3.57 2.58
C ASN A 212 18.94 -2.39 3.38
N PRO A 213 20.28 -2.26 3.39
CA PRO A 213 20.98 -1.18 4.10
C PRO A 213 20.62 0.23 3.61
N GLY A 214 19.99 0.36 2.44
CA GLY A 214 19.51 1.64 1.94
C GLY A 214 18.37 2.25 2.77
N LEU A 215 17.72 1.45 3.63
CA LEU A 215 16.64 1.89 4.51
C LEU A 215 17.16 2.50 5.83
N THR A 216 18.45 2.34 6.16
CA THR A 216 19.01 2.73 7.47
C THR A 216 18.81 4.21 7.78
N GLU A 217 19.12 5.11 6.86
CA GLU A 217 18.95 6.54 7.13
C GLU A 217 17.48 6.94 7.23
N TRP A 218 16.62 6.42 6.36
CA TRP A 218 15.17 6.68 6.41
C TRP A 218 14.55 6.21 7.73
N SER A 219 14.96 5.03 8.22
CA SER A 219 14.43 4.44 9.46
C SER A 219 14.55 5.35 10.67
N LYS A 220 15.59 6.19 10.74
CA LYS A 220 15.82 7.13 11.85
C LYS A 220 14.78 8.26 11.90
N GLU A 221 14.20 8.61 10.76
CA GLU A 221 13.27 9.72 10.60
C GLU A 221 11.81 9.27 10.50
N ASP A 222 11.58 8.00 10.14
CA ASP A 222 10.26 7.41 9.96
C ASP A 222 9.41 7.49 11.24
N SER A 223 8.26 8.15 11.13
CA SER A 223 7.36 8.41 12.26
C SER A 223 6.75 7.14 12.85
N ASP A 224 6.68 6.06 12.08
CA ASP A 224 6.11 4.79 12.56
C ASP A 224 6.94 4.18 13.69
N PHE A 225 8.25 4.47 13.71
CA PHE A 225 9.14 4.04 14.78
C PHE A 225 9.21 5.00 15.97
N ALA A 226 8.46 6.11 15.97
CA ALA A 226 8.55 7.12 17.03
C ALA A 226 8.38 6.55 18.43
N SER A 227 7.56 5.51 18.60
CA SER A 227 7.32 4.82 19.88
C SER A 227 8.50 3.99 20.39
N ILE A 228 9.41 3.55 19.51
CA ILE A 228 10.52 2.64 19.84
C ILE A 228 11.90 3.30 19.73
N ARG A 229 12.00 4.56 19.29
CA ARG A 229 13.28 5.25 19.04
C ARG A 229 14.22 5.33 20.24
N GLU A 230 13.66 5.38 21.45
CA GLU A 230 14.44 5.46 22.69
C GLU A 230 14.79 4.07 23.27
N GLU A 231 14.29 2.99 22.66
CA GLU A 231 14.51 1.64 23.14
C GLU A 231 15.97 1.21 22.92
N PRO A 232 16.61 0.56 23.92
CA PRO A 232 18.00 0.13 23.79
C PRO A 232 18.25 -0.78 22.57
N GLY A 233 17.29 -1.65 22.24
CA GLY A 233 17.37 -2.52 21.07
C GLY A 233 17.35 -1.75 19.75
N TYR A 234 16.52 -0.71 19.65
CA TYR A 234 16.46 0.16 18.47
C TYR A 234 17.77 0.93 18.31
N LEU A 235 18.28 1.54 19.38
CA LEU A 235 19.55 2.27 19.35
C LEU A 235 20.73 1.38 18.96
N ALA A 236 20.72 0.11 19.37
CA ALA A 236 21.76 -0.85 19.04
C ALA A 236 21.83 -1.19 17.54
N LEU A 237 20.73 -1.04 16.78
CA LEU A 237 20.73 -1.27 15.32
C LEU A 237 21.63 -0.28 14.56
N TYR A 238 21.99 0.84 15.18
CA TYR A 238 22.79 1.91 14.59
C TYR A 238 24.16 2.09 15.26
N ALA A 239 24.48 1.25 16.25
CA ALA A 239 25.79 1.27 16.89
C ALA A 239 26.81 0.57 15.97
N GLU A 240 27.94 1.24 15.71
CA GLU A 240 29.09 0.67 14.97
C GLU A 240 29.80 -0.46 15.73
#